data_AF-K9SU27-F1
#
_entry.id   AF-K9SU27-F1
#
_cell.length_a   1.000
_cell.length_b   1.000
_cell.length_c   1.000
_cell.angle_alpha   90.00
_cell.angle_beta   90.00
_cell.angle_gamma   90.00
#
_symmetry.space_group_name_H-M   'P 1'
#
loop_
_entity.id
_entity.type
_entity.pdbx_description
1 polymer ?
#
loop_
_entity_poly.entity_id
_entity_poly.type
_entity_poly.pdbx_seq_one_letter_code
_entity_poly.pdbx_strand_id
1 'polypeptide(L)'
;MNATEKANSIEVATKIAAIASLFKHQFPIAKADLSPWADDSCTRELVDPDSIDISFNFPGVNKNITSRSVLLQIRFYEGKLIGIESSGFGYQGKQWSLSTVENWEFVGDFPPNEVFANKLRRVYRDIFELFQAN
;
A
#
# COMPACT_ATOMS: atom_id res chain seq x y z
N MET A 1 -7.88 4.69 6.44
CA MET A 1 -8.48 5.96 5.97
C MET A 1 -7.76 6.44 4.73
N ASN A 2 -8.43 7.16 3.82
CA ASN A 2 -7.77 7.66 2.60
C ASN A 2 -6.60 8.57 2.97
N ALA A 3 -5.47 8.45 2.25
CA ALA A 3 -4.31 9.30 2.50
C ALA A 3 -4.60 10.80 2.33
N THR A 4 -5.49 11.18 1.40
CA THR A 4 -5.95 12.57 1.25
C THR A 4 -6.58 13.13 2.54
N GLU A 5 -7.36 12.31 3.25
CA GLU A 5 -8.02 12.71 4.50
C GLU A 5 -7.02 12.81 5.67
N LYS A 6 -5.95 12.02 5.61
CA LYS A 6 -4.87 12.03 6.62
C LYS A 6 -3.86 13.15 6.45
N ALA A 7 -3.76 13.77 5.28
CA ALA A 7 -2.82 14.84 4.98
C ALA A 7 -3.19 16.20 5.62
N ASN A 8 -3.42 16.23 6.93
CA ASN A 8 -3.84 17.41 7.70
C ASN A 8 -2.66 18.23 8.25
N SER A 9 -1.42 17.77 8.06
CA SER A 9 -0.21 18.47 8.45
C SER A 9 0.87 18.34 7.37
N ILE A 10 1.81 19.28 7.34
CA ILE A 10 2.95 19.25 6.40
C ILE A 10 3.78 17.98 6.61
N GLU A 11 3.97 17.56 7.85
CA GLU A 11 4.71 16.34 8.19
C GLU A 11 4.06 15.10 7.56
N VAL A 12 2.74 14.93 7.77
CA VAL A 12 2.02 13.76 7.23
C VAL A 12 1.97 13.81 5.70
N ALA A 13 1.71 14.98 5.12
CA ALA A 13 1.74 15.15 3.66
C ALA A 13 3.11 14.81 3.06
N THR A 14 4.20 15.20 3.72
CA THR A 14 5.57 14.87 3.31
C THR A 14 5.83 13.37 3.39
N LYS A 15 5.38 12.69 4.45
CA LYS A 15 5.49 11.22 4.57
C LYS A 15 4.69 10.51 3.48
N ILE A 16 3.46 10.95 3.19
CA ILE A 16 2.64 10.40 2.09
C ILE A 16 3.35 10.56 0.74
N ALA A 17 3.92 11.73 0.47
CA ALA A 17 4.69 11.98 -0.76
C ALA A 17 5.94 11.08 -0.84
N ALA A 18 6.64 10.89 0.28
CA ALA A 18 7.80 10.00 0.37
C ALA A 18 7.40 8.53 0.12
N ILE A 19 6.31 8.04 0.70
CA ILE A 19 5.77 6.69 0.41
C ILE A 19 5.49 6.52 -1.08
N ALA A 20 4.80 7.49 -1.70
CA ALA A 20 4.50 7.44 -3.13
C ALA A 20 5.78 7.44 -3.98
N SER A 21 6.81 8.18 -3.56
CA SER A 21 8.13 8.21 -4.20
C SER A 21 8.87 6.86 -4.08
N LEU A 22 8.91 6.27 -2.88
CA LEU A 22 9.51 4.96 -2.62
C LEU A 22 8.87 3.87 -3.50
N PHE A 23 7.54 3.87 -3.59
CA PHE A 23 6.83 2.94 -4.44
C PHE A 23 7.17 3.13 -5.92
N LYS A 24 7.16 4.37 -6.41
CA LYS A 24 7.51 4.70 -7.80
C LYS A 24 8.98 4.41 -8.12
N HIS A 25 9.88 4.47 -7.15
CA HIS A 25 11.27 4.07 -7.35
C HIS A 25 11.38 2.59 -7.73
N GLN A 26 10.63 1.72 -7.05
CA GLN A 26 10.57 0.28 -7.39
C GLN A 26 9.70 -0.01 -8.62
N PHE A 27 8.67 0.81 -8.85
CA PHE A 27 7.68 0.67 -9.92
C PHE A 27 7.42 2.01 -10.64
N PRO A 28 8.29 2.43 -11.58
CA PRO A 28 8.18 3.76 -12.21
C PRO A 28 6.88 4.03 -12.96
N ILE A 29 6.22 2.98 -13.44
CA ILE A 29 4.95 3.07 -14.16
C ILE A 29 3.74 3.23 -13.24
N ALA A 30 3.90 3.00 -11.92
CA ALA A 30 2.79 3.01 -10.98
C ALA A 30 2.21 4.42 -10.80
N LYS A 31 0.88 4.50 -10.76
CA LYS A 31 0.12 5.72 -10.46
C LYS A 31 -0.46 5.60 -9.06
N ALA A 32 -0.03 6.48 -8.16
CA ALA A 32 -0.57 6.56 -6.82
C ALA A 32 -1.98 7.16 -6.87
N ASP A 33 -2.89 6.58 -6.09
CA ASP A 33 -4.21 7.07 -5.79
C ASP A 33 -4.34 7.18 -4.27
N LEU A 34 -4.48 8.42 -3.80
CA LEU A 34 -4.52 8.79 -2.38
C LEU A 34 -5.93 8.69 -1.79
N SER A 35 -6.91 8.25 -2.58
CA SER A 35 -8.30 8.07 -2.14
C SER A 35 -8.86 6.73 -2.62
N PRO A 36 -8.23 5.61 -2.22
CA PRO A 36 -8.59 4.28 -2.69
C PRO A 36 -10.00 3.81 -2.29
N TRP A 37 -10.57 4.39 -1.23
CA TRP A 37 -11.93 4.12 -0.80
C TRP A 37 -12.88 5.17 -1.36
N ALA A 38 -13.96 4.72 -2.01
CA ALA A 38 -15.06 5.58 -2.40
C ALA A 38 -15.94 5.91 -1.17
N ASP A 39 -16.75 6.97 -1.25
CA ASP A 39 -17.72 7.29 -0.18
C ASP A 39 -19.00 6.45 -0.37
N ASP A 40 -18.85 5.13 -0.31
CA ASP A 40 -19.95 4.17 -0.40
C ASP A 40 -20.02 3.30 0.85
N SER A 41 -21.21 2.78 1.14
CA SER A 41 -21.47 2.03 2.37
C SER A 41 -20.67 0.73 2.48
N CYS A 42 -20.20 0.14 1.37
CA CYS A 42 -19.44 -1.12 1.36
C CYS A 42 -17.98 -0.92 1.77
N THR A 43 -17.39 0.23 1.45
CA THR A 43 -15.98 0.52 1.73
C THR A 43 -15.77 1.17 3.10
N ARG A 44 -16.82 1.77 3.69
CA ARG A 44 -16.77 2.45 4.99
C ARG A 44 -16.35 1.53 6.15
N GLU A 45 -16.71 0.25 6.11
CA GLU A 45 -16.33 -0.75 7.13
C GLU A 45 -14.85 -1.16 7.06
N LEU A 46 -14.19 -0.93 5.92
CA LEU A 46 -12.77 -1.27 5.69
C LEU A 46 -11.84 -0.12 6.08
N VAL A 47 -12.38 1.06 6.38
CA VAL A 47 -11.63 2.25 6.76
C VAL A 47 -11.16 2.12 8.21
N ASP A 48 -9.86 1.84 8.37
CA ASP A 48 -9.20 1.96 9.68
C ASP A 48 -8.90 3.46 9.95
N PRO A 49 -9.45 4.08 11.00
CA PRO A 49 -9.16 5.46 11.33
C PRO A 49 -7.70 5.67 11.71
N ASP A 50 -6.97 4.63 12.11
CA ASP A 50 -5.56 4.70 12.47
C ASP A 50 -4.66 4.21 11.33
N SER A 51 -5.13 4.28 10.09
CA SER A 51 -4.31 3.98 8.90
C SER A 51 -4.22 5.11 7.88
N ILE A 52 -3.12 5.10 7.14
CA ILE A 52 -2.95 5.84 5.88
C ILE A 52 -3.07 4.84 4.74
N ASP A 53 -4.13 4.98 3.93
CA ASP A 53 -4.42 4.07 2.83
C ASP A 53 -4.11 4.73 1.48
N ILE A 54 -3.30 4.03 0.67
CA ILE A 54 -2.87 4.47 -0.66
C ILE A 54 -2.97 3.27 -1.59
N SER A 55 -3.54 3.45 -2.78
CA SER A 55 -3.43 2.44 -3.84
C SER A 55 -2.47 2.86 -4.94
N PHE A 56 -1.91 1.87 -5.63
CA PHE A 56 -1.00 2.05 -6.75
C PHE A 56 -1.51 1.25 -7.93
N ASN A 57 -1.91 1.95 -8.98
CA ASN A 57 -2.43 1.38 -10.22
C ASN A 57 -1.29 1.20 -11.24
N PHE A 58 -1.23 0.04 -11.89
CA PHE A 58 -0.23 -0.28 -12.90
C PHE A 58 -0.82 -0.21 -14.31
N PRO A 59 -0.56 0.86 -15.08
CA PRO A 59 -0.99 0.96 -16.47
C PRO A 59 -0.16 0.04 -17.37
N GLY A 60 -0.79 -0.50 -18.41
CA GLY A 60 -0.14 -1.36 -19.39
C GLY A 60 0.06 -2.81 -18.94
N VAL A 61 0.87 -3.56 -19.69
CA VAL A 61 1.19 -4.96 -19.43
C VAL A 61 2.67 -5.05 -19.04
N ASN A 62 2.95 -5.60 -17.86
CA ASN A 62 4.30 -5.91 -17.42
C ASN A 62 4.31 -7.36 -16.92
N LYS A 63 5.10 -8.22 -17.55
CA LYS A 63 5.19 -9.65 -17.20
C LYS A 63 5.61 -9.90 -15.76
N ASN A 64 6.31 -8.95 -15.15
CA ASN A 64 6.79 -9.05 -13.78
C ASN A 64 5.81 -8.45 -12.77
N ILE A 65 4.68 -7.87 -13.19
CA ILE A 65 3.66 -7.31 -12.29
C ILE A 65 2.36 -8.08 -12.55
N THR A 66 1.99 -8.95 -11.60
CA THR A 66 0.85 -9.87 -11.75
C THR A 66 -0.48 -9.27 -11.28
N SER A 67 -0.46 -8.06 -10.71
CA SER A 67 -1.64 -7.32 -10.24
C SER A 67 -1.84 -6.03 -11.03
N ARG A 68 -3.10 -5.61 -11.17
CA ARG A 68 -3.50 -4.34 -11.81
C ARG A 68 -3.38 -3.17 -10.85
N SER A 69 -3.60 -3.42 -9.57
CA SER A 69 -3.36 -2.46 -8.50
C SER A 69 -2.89 -3.14 -7.22
N VAL A 70 -2.25 -2.37 -6.37
CA VAL A 70 -1.88 -2.75 -5.00
C VAL A 70 -2.42 -1.69 -4.06
N LEU A 71 -3.19 -2.11 -3.06
CA LEU A 71 -3.60 -1.29 -1.93
C LEU A 71 -2.60 -1.48 -0.80
N LEU A 72 -2.13 -0.38 -0.20
CA LEU A 72 -1.37 -0.36 1.04
C LEU A 72 -2.19 0.35 2.11
N GLN A 73 -2.33 -0.29 3.27
CA GLN A 73 -2.90 0.29 4.47
C GLN A 73 -1.81 0.32 5.54
N ILE A 74 -1.25 1.51 5.76
CA ILE A 74 -0.15 1.72 6.70
C ILE A 74 -0.78 2.01 8.07
N ARG A 75 -0.64 1.08 9.01
CA ARG A 75 -1.39 1.07 10.28
C ARG A 75 -0.57 1.63 11.42
N PHE A 76 -1.20 2.43 12.25
CA PHE A 76 -0.60 3.09 13.39
C PHE A 76 -1.28 2.67 14.70
N TYR A 77 -0.53 2.72 15.79
CA TYR A 77 -1.06 2.65 17.15
C TYR A 77 -0.31 3.69 17.99
N GLU A 78 -1.04 4.58 18.66
CA GLU A 78 -0.46 5.69 19.45
C GLU A 78 0.59 6.50 18.66
N GLY A 79 0.31 6.75 17.38
CA GLY A 79 1.19 7.53 16.49
C GLY A 79 2.42 6.79 15.97
N LYS A 80 2.60 5.51 16.32
CA LYS A 80 3.71 4.68 15.85
C LYS A 80 3.24 3.70 14.79
N LEU A 81 4.04 3.52 13.74
CA LEU A 81 3.81 2.51 12.71
C LEU A 81 3.89 1.11 13.34
N ILE A 82 2.83 0.32 13.22
CA ILE A 82 2.78 -1.06 13.74
C ILE A 82 2.82 -2.11 12.62
N GLY A 83 2.40 -1.75 11.41
CA GLY A 83 2.26 -2.72 10.32
C GLY A 83 1.78 -2.09 9.02
N ILE A 84 1.92 -2.86 7.95
CA ILE A 84 1.39 -2.56 6.63
C ILE A 84 0.56 -3.78 6.25
N GLU A 85 -0.72 -3.54 5.98
CA GLU A 85 -1.57 -4.49 5.27
C GLU A 85 -1.52 -4.15 3.79
N SER A 86 -1.25 -5.16 2.96
CA SER A 86 -1.17 -4.98 1.52
C SER A 86 -2.05 -5.98 0.80
N SER A 87 -2.71 -5.54 -0.27
CA SER A 87 -3.52 -6.41 -1.11
C SER A 87 -3.34 -6.08 -2.58
N GLY A 88 -3.18 -7.12 -3.41
CA GLY A 88 -3.14 -6.99 -4.86
C GLY A 88 -4.47 -7.34 -5.49
N PHE A 89 -4.85 -6.59 -6.52
CA PHE A 89 -6.11 -6.78 -7.23
C PHE A 89 -5.87 -6.98 -8.72
N GLY A 90 -6.64 -7.89 -9.32
CA GLY A 90 -6.72 -8.13 -10.76
C GLY A 90 -8.14 -7.87 -11.27
N TYR A 91 -8.43 -8.31 -12.50
CA TYR A 91 -9.77 -8.17 -13.09
C TYR A 91 -10.86 -8.94 -12.36
N GLN A 92 -10.48 -10.03 -11.67
CA GLN A 92 -11.39 -10.89 -10.91
C GLN A 92 -11.54 -10.45 -9.45
N GLY A 93 -10.97 -9.31 -9.06
CA GLY A 93 -10.96 -8.82 -7.68
C GLY A 93 -9.64 -9.10 -6.96
N LYS A 94 -9.71 -9.31 -5.64
CA LYS A 94 -8.54 -9.51 -4.78
C LYS A 94 -7.81 -10.81 -5.15
N GLN A 95 -6.52 -10.73 -5.40
CA GLN A 95 -5.66 -11.84 -5.80
C GLN A 95 -4.84 -12.38 -4.63
N TRP A 96 -4.36 -11.48 -3.79
CA TRP A 96 -3.51 -11.81 -2.65
C TRP A 96 -3.59 -10.72 -1.57
N SER A 97 -3.20 -11.08 -0.36
CA SER A 97 -2.88 -10.17 0.74
C SER A 97 -1.58 -10.54 1.42
N LEU A 98 -0.99 -9.57 2.11
CA LEU A 98 0.16 -9.73 2.99
C LEU A 98 0.00 -8.81 4.20
N SER A 99 0.29 -9.31 5.39
CA SER A 99 0.48 -8.52 6.61
C SER A 99 1.95 -8.50 7.00
N THR A 100 2.48 -7.31 7.34
CA THR A 100 3.82 -7.19 7.93
C THR A 100 3.83 -7.37 9.46
N VAL A 101 2.68 -7.55 10.09
CA VAL A 101 2.60 -7.87 11.53
C VAL A 101 2.88 -9.37 11.76
N GLU A 102 2.55 -10.20 10.77
CA GLU A 102 2.75 -11.65 10.79
C GLU A 102 4.05 -12.06 10.05
N ASN A 103 3.98 -13.09 9.21
CA ASN A 103 5.14 -13.72 8.57
C ASN A 103 5.63 -13.03 7.29
N TRP A 104 5.02 -11.93 6.86
CA TRP A 104 5.33 -11.25 5.58
C TRP A 104 5.17 -12.19 4.36
N GLU A 105 4.18 -13.07 4.45
CA GLU A 105 3.82 -14.01 3.40
C GLU A 105 2.68 -13.46 2.55
N PHE A 106 2.74 -13.74 1.25
CA PHE A 106 1.66 -13.43 0.33
C PHE A 106 0.70 -14.62 0.29
N VAL A 107 -0.55 -14.40 0.67
CA VAL A 107 -1.61 -15.43 0.73
C VAL A 107 -2.74 -15.05 -0.22
N GLY A 108 -3.23 -16.02 -1.00
CA GLY A 108 -4.36 -15.86 -1.93
C GLY A 108 -4.24 -16.77 -3.15
N ASP A 109 -5.24 -16.71 -4.03
CA ASP A 109 -5.33 -17.60 -5.21
C ASP A 109 -4.26 -17.28 -6.27
N PHE A 110 -3.79 -16.03 -6.32
CA PHE A 110 -2.84 -15.56 -7.33
C PHE A 110 -1.74 -14.70 -6.70
N PRO A 111 -0.82 -15.28 -5.89
CA PRO A 111 0.25 -14.53 -5.25
C PRO A 111 1.19 -13.89 -6.29
N PRO A 112 1.91 -12.81 -5.92
CA PRO A 112 2.90 -12.20 -6.80
C PRO A 112 4.05 -13.17 -7.09
N ASN A 113 4.60 -13.08 -8.32
CA ASN A 113 5.86 -13.77 -8.61
C ASN A 113 7.00 -13.22 -7.73
N GLU A 114 8.10 -13.95 -7.64
CA GLU A 114 9.21 -13.63 -6.74
C GLU A 114 9.81 -12.23 -6.97
N VAL A 115 9.93 -11.81 -8.23
CA VAL A 115 10.46 -10.48 -8.59
C VAL A 115 9.55 -9.37 -8.04
N PHE A 116 8.23 -9.50 -8.23
CA PHE A 116 7.27 -8.53 -7.73
C PHE A 116 7.22 -8.54 -6.20
N ALA A 117 7.16 -9.72 -5.60
CA ALA A 117 7.14 -9.94 -4.16
C ALA A 117 8.35 -9.29 -3.47
N ASN A 118 9.56 -9.49 -4.01
CA ASN A 118 10.78 -8.94 -3.43
C ASN A 118 10.84 -7.41 -3.51
N LYS A 119 10.36 -6.83 -4.63
CA LYS A 119 10.23 -5.38 -4.76
C LYS A 119 9.21 -4.79 -3.78
N LEU A 120 8.06 -5.43 -3.61
CA LEU A 120 7.04 -5.03 -2.63
C LEU A 120 7.61 -5.07 -1.21
N ARG A 121 8.27 -6.18 -0.81
CA ARG A 121 8.94 -6.28 0.50
C ARG A 121 10.03 -5.22 0.69
N ARG A 122 10.73 -4.82 -0.38
CA ARG A 122 11.67 -3.70 -0.33
C ARG A 122 10.96 -2.39 0.01
N VAL A 123 9.88 -2.07 -0.71
CA VAL A 123 9.05 -0.88 -0.41
C VAL A 123 8.59 -0.90 1.06
N TYR A 124 8.11 -2.03 1.57
CA TYR A 124 7.61 -2.10 2.95
C TYR A 124 8.71 -1.81 3.97
N ARG A 125 9.91 -2.36 3.79
CA ARG A 125 11.08 -2.04 4.62
C ARG A 125 11.45 -0.57 4.55
N ASP A 126 11.53 -0.01 3.35
CA ASP A 126 11.88 1.40 3.17
C ASP A 126 10.80 2.32 3.82
N ILE A 127 9.52 1.91 3.84
CA ILE A 127 8.46 2.62 4.59
C ILE A 127 8.71 2.51 6.10
N PHE A 128 9.03 1.33 6.64
CA PHE A 128 9.37 1.21 8.06
C PHE A 128 10.53 2.13 8.46
N GLU A 129 11.59 2.19 7.64
CA GLU A 129 12.73 3.08 7.84
C GLU A 129 12.32 4.56 7.82
N LEU A 130 11.45 4.96 6.89
CA LEU A 130 10.92 6.33 6.80
C LEU A 130 10.21 6.79 8.08
N PHE A 131 9.52 5.88 8.79
CA PHE A 131 8.83 6.20 10.04
C PHE A 131 9.68 6.01 11.29
N GLN A 132 10.87 5.41 11.18
CA GLN A 132 11.84 5.28 12.27
C GLN A 132 12.86 6.43 12.28
N ALA A 133 13.17 7.01 11.12
CA ALA A 133 14.03 8.18 11.01
C ALA A 133 13.29 9.41 11.56
N ASN A 134 13.68 9.84 12.75
CA ASN A 134 13.30 11.13 13.35
C ASN A 134 14.23 12.24 12.87
#